data_AF-A0A3B8W9Q9-F1
#
_entry.id   AF-A0A3B8W9Q9-F1
#
_cell.length_a   1.000
_cell.length_b   1.000
_cell.length_c   1.000
_cell.angle_alpha   90.00
_cell.angle_beta   90.00
_cell.angle_gamma   90.00
#
_symmetry.space_group_name_H-M   'P 1'
#
loop_
_entity.id
_entity.type
_entity.pdbx_description
1 polymer ?
#
loop_
_entity_poly.entity_id
_entity_poly.type
_entity_poly.pdbx_seq_one_letter_code
_entity_poly.pdbx_strand_id
1 'polypeptide(L)'
;GVEFATASVSSPGLEDYLGLPDAMIADAEQGIGLLVDGLDYLNINQRGYMVVTFTQEEARANWYFVDTVKSREYTVDNSRSAARKSLPGAGNRTVDPV
;
A
#
# COMPACT_ATOMS: atom_id res chain seq x y z
N GLY A 1 5.13 7.70 -15.37
CA GLY A 1 4.29 6.48 -15.33
C GLY A 1 3.61 6.46 -14.00
N VAL A 2 3.20 5.30 -13.52
CA VAL A 2 2.76 5.11 -12.13
C VAL A 2 3.64 4.06 -11.46
N GLU A 3 3.73 4.13 -10.14
CA GLU A 3 4.42 3.13 -9.32
C GLU A 3 3.40 2.50 -8.36
N PHE A 4 3.41 1.18 -8.29
CA PHE A 4 2.71 0.43 -7.26
C PHE A 4 3.73 -0.20 -6.34
N ALA A 5 3.90 0.36 -5.14
CA ALA A 5 4.80 -0.16 -4.13
C ALA A 5 4.06 -1.16 -3.22
N THR A 6 4.66 -2.33 -3.00
CA THR A 6 4.12 -3.35 -2.08
C THR A 6 4.87 -3.33 -0.76
N ALA A 7 4.16 -3.65 0.32
CA ALA A 7 4.80 -3.94 1.60
C ALA A 7 5.71 -5.19 1.48
N SER A 8 6.61 -5.32 2.44
CA SER A 8 7.33 -6.58 2.69
C SER A 8 6.36 -7.69 3.12
N VAL A 9 6.74 -8.94 2.87
CA VAL A 9 5.98 -10.10 3.36
C VAL A 9 6.14 -10.28 4.86
N SER A 10 7.35 -10.10 5.41
CA SER A 10 7.62 -10.32 6.84
C SER A 10 8.66 -9.39 7.46
N SER A 11 9.50 -8.71 6.67
CA SER A 11 10.46 -7.73 7.18
C SER A 11 9.74 -6.57 7.87
N PRO A 12 10.36 -5.89 8.85
CA PRO A 12 9.77 -4.69 9.44
C PRO A 12 9.47 -3.60 8.39
N GLY A 13 8.48 -2.76 8.68
CA GLY A 13 8.02 -1.67 7.85
C GLY A 13 8.66 -0.36 8.30
N LEU A 14 8.26 0.73 7.66
CA LEU A 14 8.87 2.04 7.94
C LEU A 14 8.62 2.50 9.39
N GLU A 15 7.53 2.08 10.01
CA GLU A 15 7.22 2.36 11.41
C GLU A 15 8.28 1.85 12.38
N ASP A 16 8.86 0.67 12.11
CA ASP A 16 9.90 0.08 12.96
C ASP A 16 11.22 0.84 12.84
N TYR A 17 11.62 1.18 11.60
CA TYR A 17 12.83 1.97 11.34
C TYR A 17 12.75 3.40 11.88
N LEU A 18 11.56 3.98 11.93
CA LEU A 18 11.32 5.31 12.50
C LEU A 18 11.04 5.27 14.01
N GLY A 19 10.92 4.08 14.61
CA GLY A 19 10.59 3.91 16.03
C GLY A 19 9.22 4.48 16.39
N LEU A 20 8.26 4.43 15.47
CA LEU A 20 6.93 5.02 15.65
C LEU A 20 6.06 4.12 16.54
N PRO A 21 5.46 4.67 17.61
CA PRO A 21 4.40 3.99 18.34
C PRO A 21 3.17 3.78 17.43
N ASP A 22 2.43 2.70 17.66
CA ASP A 22 1.23 2.36 16.85
C ASP A 22 0.23 3.52 16.74
N ALA A 23 0.03 4.25 17.85
CA ALA A 23 -0.88 5.39 17.91
C ALA A 23 -0.48 6.57 16.99
N MET A 24 0.77 6.63 16.54
CA MET A 24 1.29 7.70 15.67
C MET A 24 1.35 7.30 14.20
N ILE A 25 1.07 6.05 13.85
CA ILE A 25 1.22 5.54 12.48
C ILE A 25 0.34 6.32 11.50
N ALA A 26 -0.94 6.54 11.83
CA ALA A 26 -1.87 7.25 10.96
C ALA A 26 -1.44 8.71 10.72
N ASP A 27 -1.00 9.41 11.77
CA ASP A 27 -0.52 10.80 11.67
C ASP A 27 0.77 10.87 10.84
N ALA A 28 1.67 9.91 11.02
CA ALA A 28 2.90 9.83 10.24
C ALA A 28 2.61 9.60 8.74
N GLU A 29 1.70 8.69 8.42
CA GLU A 29 1.28 8.43 7.03
C GLU A 29 0.62 9.66 6.40
N GLN A 30 -0.22 10.37 7.15
CA GLN A 30 -0.80 11.64 6.69
C GLN A 30 0.29 12.68 6.42
N GLY A 31 1.25 12.82 7.34
CA GLY A 31 2.38 13.72 7.18
C GLY A 31 3.22 13.40 5.94
N ILE A 32 3.53 12.12 5.71
CA ILE A 32 4.25 11.66 4.52
C ILE A 32 3.43 11.96 3.25
N GLY A 33 2.13 11.70 3.26
CA GLY A 33 1.23 11.99 2.15
C GLY A 33 1.20 13.47 1.76
N LEU A 34 1.38 14.38 2.71
CA LEU A 34 1.48 15.82 2.44
C LEU A 34 2.84 16.25 1.85
N LEU A 35 3.88 15.46 2.05
CA LEU A 35 5.26 15.79 1.67
C LEU A 35 5.69 15.13 0.36
N VAL A 36 5.07 14.01 -0.02
CA VAL A 36 5.44 13.24 -1.22
C VAL A 36 4.44 13.51 -2.34
N ASP A 37 4.86 14.34 -3.29
CA ASP A 37 4.06 14.68 -4.47
C ASP A 37 3.63 13.43 -5.24
N GLY A 38 2.32 13.28 -5.45
CA GLY A 38 1.73 12.17 -6.20
C GLY A 38 1.58 10.86 -5.43
N LEU A 39 1.84 10.84 -4.11
CA LEU A 39 1.55 9.68 -3.26
C LEU A 39 0.05 9.56 -3.01
N ASP A 40 -0.57 8.53 -3.58
CA ASP A 40 -2.01 8.31 -3.50
C ASP A 40 -2.44 7.32 -2.40
N TYR A 41 -1.59 6.34 -2.09
CA TYR A 41 -1.87 5.34 -1.05
C TYR A 41 -0.58 5.00 -0.29
N LEU A 42 -0.70 4.94 1.04
CA LEU A 42 0.39 4.59 1.94
C LEU A 42 -0.14 3.71 3.08
N ASN A 43 0.59 2.62 3.33
CA ASN A 43 0.43 1.77 4.50
C ASN A 43 1.82 1.33 4.93
N ILE A 44 2.31 1.91 6.03
CA ILE A 44 3.70 1.68 6.45
C ILE A 44 3.84 0.41 7.30
N ASN A 45 2.78 -0.02 7.99
CA ASN A 45 2.89 -0.93 9.12
C ASN A 45 2.35 -2.35 8.90
N GLN A 46 1.35 -2.54 8.03
CA GLN A 46 0.84 -3.88 7.78
C GLN A 46 1.73 -4.66 6.81
N ARG A 47 1.67 -5.99 6.91
CA ARG A 47 2.40 -6.91 6.04
C ARG A 47 1.44 -7.68 5.15
N GLY A 48 1.93 -8.06 3.99
CA GLY A 48 1.13 -8.80 3.03
C GLY A 48 1.73 -8.77 1.65
N TYR A 49 0.88 -8.65 0.64
CA TYR A 49 1.28 -8.72 -0.76
C TYR A 49 0.34 -7.89 -1.63
N MET A 50 0.78 -7.66 -2.85
CA MET A 50 -0.01 -6.98 -3.87
C MET A 50 -0.21 -7.91 -5.07
N VAL A 51 -1.44 -7.98 -5.56
CA VAL A 51 -1.76 -8.65 -6.83
C VAL A 51 -2.02 -7.58 -7.87
N VAL A 52 -1.27 -7.63 -8.97
CA VAL A 52 -1.48 -6.73 -10.12
C VAL A 52 -2.01 -7.53 -11.31
N THR A 53 -3.15 -7.11 -11.83
CA THR A 53 -3.74 -7.64 -13.06
C THR A 53 -3.53 -6.63 -14.18
N PHE A 54 -2.93 -7.07 -15.28
CA PHE A 54 -2.71 -6.25 -16.47
C PHE A 54 -3.63 -6.72 -17.60
N THR A 55 -4.35 -5.79 -18.19
CA THR A 55 -5.12 -5.99 -19.42
C THR A 55 -4.73 -4.93 -20.45
N GLN A 56 -5.37 -4.92 -21.62
CA GLN A 56 -5.14 -3.85 -22.59
C GLN A 56 -5.77 -2.53 -22.14
N GLU A 57 -6.77 -2.59 -21.25
CA GLU A 57 -7.57 -1.46 -20.78
C GLU A 57 -7.00 -0.82 -19.51
N GLU A 58 -6.31 -1.58 -18.65
CA GLU A 58 -5.77 -1.07 -17.39
C GLU A 58 -4.70 -1.97 -16.76
N ALA A 59 -3.93 -1.38 -15.83
CA ALA A 59 -3.21 -2.10 -14.79
C ALA A 59 -3.93 -1.88 -13.45
N ARG A 60 -4.38 -2.95 -12.79
CA ARG A 60 -5.11 -2.90 -11.51
C ARG A 60 -4.30 -3.57 -10.40
N ALA A 61 -3.96 -2.83 -9.37
CA ALA A 61 -3.28 -3.31 -8.17
C ALA A 61 -4.27 -3.45 -7.01
N ASN A 62 -4.21 -4.59 -6.30
CA ASN A 62 -4.96 -4.84 -5.07
C ASN A 62 -3.97 -5.21 -3.96
N TRP A 63 -4.03 -4.53 -2.82
CA TRP A 63 -3.21 -4.82 -1.65
C TRP A 63 -4.00 -5.69 -0.66
N TYR A 64 -3.36 -6.73 -0.15
CA TYR A 64 -3.91 -7.66 0.83
C TYR A 64 -3.00 -7.72 2.05
N PHE A 65 -3.58 -7.70 3.24
CA PHE A 65 -2.82 -7.68 4.49
C PHE A 65 -3.26 -8.78 5.45
N VAL A 66 -2.41 -9.05 6.44
CA VAL A 66 -2.70 -9.92 7.59
C VAL A 66 -2.52 -9.15 8.88
N ASP A 67 -3.22 -9.56 9.93
CA ASP A 67 -3.13 -8.96 11.26
C ASP A 67 -1.75 -9.14 11.91
N THR A 68 -1.09 -10.26 11.65
CA THR A 68 0.26 -10.53 12.17
C THR A 68 1.06 -11.52 11.30
N VAL A 69 2.37 -11.29 11.25
CA VAL A 69 3.36 -12.24 10.70
C VAL A 69 4.19 -12.92 11.78
N LYS A 70 3.88 -12.63 13.06
CA LYS A 70 4.60 -13.13 14.24
C LYS A 70 3.99 -14.41 14.81
N SER A 71 2.88 -14.88 14.23
CA SER A 71 2.14 -16.07 14.63
C SER A 71 1.83 -16.94 13.42
N ARG A 72 1.66 -18.25 13.64
CA ARG A 72 1.14 -19.18 12.62
C ARG A 72 -0.37 -19.08 12.47
N GLU A 73 -1.05 -18.74 13.55
CA GLU A 73 -2.47 -18.39 13.54
C GLU A 73 -2.57 -16.89 13.28
N TYR A 74 -3.09 -16.52 12.12
CA TYR A 74 -3.27 -15.15 11.67
C TYR A 74 -4.56 -15.07 10.85
N THR A 75 -5.08 -13.86 10.69
CA THR A 75 -6.28 -13.61 9.88
C THR A 75 -6.01 -12.58 8.80
N VAL A 76 -6.84 -12.59 7.76
CA VAL A 76 -6.81 -11.53 6.74
C VAL A 76 -7.30 -10.24 7.38
N ASP A 77 -6.49 -9.19 7.25
CA ASP A 77 -6.85 -7.85 7.70
C ASP A 77 -7.22 -7.00 6.48
N ASN A 78 -8.51 -6.73 6.33
CA ASN A 78 -9.02 -5.91 5.23
C ASN A 78 -9.24 -4.44 5.61
N SER A 79 -8.91 -4.04 6.85
CA SER A 79 -9.20 -2.68 7.36
C SER A 79 -8.55 -1.58 6.51
N ARG A 80 -7.42 -1.89 5.87
CA ARG A 80 -6.68 -0.96 5.01
C ARG A 80 -6.37 -1.53 3.62
N SER A 81 -7.01 -2.63 3.24
CA SER A 81 -6.92 -3.14 1.87
C SER A 81 -7.39 -2.05 0.90
N ALA A 82 -6.64 -1.86 -0.18
CA ALA A 82 -6.94 -0.87 -1.19
C ALA A 82 -6.86 -1.50 -2.58
N ALA A 83 -7.52 -0.86 -3.53
CA ALA A 83 -7.40 -1.19 -4.94
C ALA A 83 -7.22 0.10 -5.74
N ARG A 84 -6.29 0.08 -6.70
CA ARG A 84 -5.96 1.19 -7.58
C ARG A 84 -5.76 0.71 -9.00
N LYS A 85 -6.02 1.59 -9.95
CA LYS A 85 -5.81 1.32 -11.37
C LYS A 85 -5.08 2.47 -12.07
N SER A 86 -4.49 2.14 -13.21
CA SER A 86 -3.96 3.12 -14.16
C SER A 86 -4.31 2.68 -15.58
N LEU A 87 -4.72 3.64 -16.43
CA LEU A 87 -5.12 3.39 -17.81
C LEU A 87 -3.93 3.54 -18.77
N PRO A 88 -3.96 2.90 -19.94
CA PRO A 88 -2.87 3.00 -20.93
C PRO A 88 -2.76 4.39 -21.55
N GLY A 89 -1.56 4.73 -22.05
CA GLY A 89 -1.30 5.93 -22.84
C GLY A 89 -0.67 7.09 -22.05
N ALA A 90 0.00 8.00 -22.76
CA ALA A 90 0.78 9.08 -22.14
C ALA A 90 -0.08 10.07 -21.33
N GLY A 91 -1.37 10.21 -21.66
CA GLY A 91 -2.32 11.08 -20.95
C GLY A 91 -2.87 10.49 -19.65
N ASN A 92 -2.65 9.21 -19.37
CA ASN A 92 -3.25 8.48 -18.25
C ASN A 92 -2.20 8.03 -17.21
N ARG A 93 -1.14 8.81 -17.04
CA ARG A 93 -0.08 8.55 -16.05
C ARG A 93 -0.53 8.95 -14.64
N THR A 94 -1.69 8.46 -14.25
CA THR A 94 -2.38 8.73 -12.98
C THR A 94 -2.77 7.42 -12.33
N VAL A 95 -2.93 7.46 -11.01
CA VAL A 95 -3.45 6.35 -10.20
C VAL A 95 -4.85 6.74 -9.75
N ASP A 96 -5.82 5.88 -10.04
CA ASP A 96 -7.24 6.13 -9.72
C ASP A 96 -7.77 5.03 -8.78
N PRO A 97 -8.70 5.37 -7.86
CA PRO A 97 -9.48 4.38 -7.14
C PRO A 97 -10.21 3.41 -8.07
N VAL A 98 -10.32 2.16 -7.61
CA VAL A 98 -11.08 1.08 -8.25
C VAL A 98 -12.56 1.18 -7.93
#